data_AF-A0A1B6IJV0-F1
#
_entry.id   AF-A0A1B6IJV0-F1
#
_cell.length_a   1.000
_cell.length_b   1.000
_cell.length_c   1.000
_cell.angle_alpha   90.00
_cell.angle_beta   90.00
_cell.angle_gamma   90.00
#
_symmetry.space_group_name_H-M   'P 1'
#
loop_
_entity.id
_entity.type
_entity.pdbx_description
1 polymer ?
#
loop_
_entity_poly.entity_id
_entity_poly.type
_entity_poly.pdbx_seq_one_letter_code
_entity_poly.pdbx_strand_id
1 'polypeptide(L)'
;RTEVNRLTEELTNSKETVCKLTQEIKDYVDRQATFSRDLETQKRKNDELRSKNWKAMEALSRTEKTLETKVKESQRLVSEAEESTKHEERERTKQFLQRLFPHVTVDIKQDYDVWLEQFVMEACQNASASADQSGDNVLGELEQQNCQLQAMVTHYKTIIADTEEMLNRLQSHVEQEEGRWGQQIQTLESQLEAVRLERDRLEENSELATQLESALTRNKELSHEMTRLQALIRIGEKSVSDQVDQTLQLKEELETLKAGTKNGLSTVDVGSDTN
;
A
#
# COMPACT_ATOMS: atom_id res chain seq x y z
N ARG A 1 2.89 62.04 41.87
CA ARG A 1 4.01 61.49 41.07
C ARG A 1 4.17 59.99 41.30
N THR A 2 4.12 59.51 42.55
CA THR A 2 4.16 58.08 42.90
C THR A 2 2.99 57.27 42.34
N GLU A 3 1.76 57.76 42.44
CA GLU A 3 0.56 57.07 41.94
C GLU A 3 0.54 56.94 40.40
N VAL A 4 1.00 57.98 39.70
CA VAL A 4 1.14 57.96 38.23
C VAL A 4 2.18 56.90 37.81
N ASN A 5 3.28 56.76 38.55
CA ASN A 5 4.29 55.74 38.26
C ASN A 5 3.74 54.33 38.49
N ARG A 6 3.00 54.11 39.58
CA ARG A 6 2.34 52.82 39.89
C ARG A 6 1.36 52.41 38.79
N LEU A 7 0.48 53.33 38.38
CA LEU A 7 -0.47 53.08 37.28
C LEU A 7 0.23 52.86 35.93
N THR A 8 1.37 53.52 35.70
CA THR A 8 2.18 53.30 34.49
C THR A 8 2.77 51.90 34.47
N GLU A 9 3.27 51.41 35.61
CA GLU A 9 3.83 50.07 35.77
C GLU A 9 2.76 48.96 35.62
N GLU A 10 1.58 49.17 36.21
CA GLU A 10 0.43 48.27 36.03
C GLU A 10 -0.03 48.23 34.57
N LEU A 11 -0.06 49.37 33.89
CA LEU A 11 -0.39 49.46 32.48
C LEU A 11 0.66 48.74 31.60
N THR A 12 1.95 48.85 31.93
CA THR A 12 3.00 48.12 31.18
C THR A 12 2.89 46.61 31.39
N ASN A 13 2.64 46.15 32.62
CA ASN A 13 2.46 44.73 32.92
C ASN A 13 1.19 44.17 32.26
N SER A 14 0.10 44.95 32.25
CA SER A 14 -1.13 44.60 31.53
C SER A 14 -0.91 44.53 30.02
N LYS A 15 -0.12 45.46 29.43
CA LYS A 15 0.24 45.38 28.01
C LYS A 15 1.07 44.13 27.69
N GLU A 16 2.03 43.80 28.54
CA GLU A 16 2.87 42.61 28.31
C GLU A 16 2.06 41.31 28.38
N THR A 17 1.16 41.20 29.36
CA THR A 17 0.24 40.05 29.46
C THR A 17 -0.71 39.95 28.29
N VAL A 18 -1.27 41.06 27.81
CA VAL A 18 -2.09 41.11 26.59
C VAL A 18 -1.29 40.65 25.37
N CYS A 19 -0.03 41.08 25.22
CA CYS A 19 0.82 40.63 24.13
C CYS A 19 1.09 39.11 24.17
N LYS A 20 1.38 38.55 25.35
CA LYS A 20 1.58 37.10 25.54
C LYS A 20 0.33 36.31 25.18
N LEU A 21 -0.82 36.70 25.72
CA LEU A 21 -2.10 36.05 25.42
C LEU A 21 -2.47 36.16 23.93
N THR A 22 -2.20 37.31 23.30
CA THR A 22 -2.43 37.48 21.86
C THR A 22 -1.55 36.54 21.03
N GLN A 23 -0.30 36.34 21.44
CA GLN A 23 0.60 35.39 20.78
C GLN A 23 0.13 33.94 20.98
N GLU A 24 -0.26 33.55 22.19
CA GLU A 24 -0.80 32.21 22.45
C GLU A 24 -2.07 31.94 21.64
N ILE A 25 -3.00 32.90 21.57
CA ILE A 25 -4.21 32.79 20.74
C ILE A 25 -3.83 32.57 19.28
N LYS A 26 -2.85 33.32 18.76
CA LYS A 26 -2.36 33.15 17.40
C LYS A 26 -1.79 31.74 17.18
N ASP A 27 -0.96 31.26 18.10
CA ASP A 27 -0.38 29.91 18.02
C ASP A 27 -1.47 28.81 18.07
N TYR A 28 -2.50 28.99 18.89
CA TYR A 28 -3.65 28.08 18.95
C TYR A 28 -4.47 28.10 17.66
N VAL A 29 -4.71 29.28 17.07
CA VAL A 29 -5.41 29.41 15.79
C VAL A 29 -4.61 28.73 14.66
N ASP A 30 -3.30 28.92 14.62
CA ASP A 30 -2.43 28.29 13.62
C ASP A 30 -2.43 26.76 13.77
N ARG A 31 -2.35 26.25 15.02
CA ARG A 31 -2.46 24.80 15.30
C ARG A 31 -3.84 24.24 14.96
N GLN A 32 -4.91 24.99 15.22
CA GLN A 32 -6.26 24.56 14.85
C GLN A 32 -6.42 24.49 13.33
N ALA A 33 -5.82 25.43 12.61
CA ALA A 33 -5.81 25.43 11.15
C ALA A 33 -5.01 24.25 10.57
N THR A 34 -3.86 23.90 11.14
CA THR A 34 -3.10 22.72 10.72
C THR A 34 -3.87 21.42 11.00
N PHE A 35 -4.40 21.24 12.20
CA PHE A 35 -5.19 20.05 12.52
C PHE A 35 -6.43 19.90 11.65
N SER A 36 -7.11 21.01 11.33
CA SER A 36 -8.26 20.99 10.42
C SER A 36 -7.87 20.55 9.01
N ARG A 37 -6.71 21.00 8.51
CA ARG A 37 -6.16 20.60 7.21
C ARG A 37 -5.77 19.13 7.17
N ASP A 38 -5.15 18.65 8.23
CA ASP A 38 -4.73 17.24 8.34
C ASP A 38 -5.96 16.33 8.43
N LEU A 39 -6.96 16.69 9.24
CA LEU A 39 -8.21 15.96 9.36
C LEU A 39 -8.95 15.87 8.02
N GLU A 40 -9.00 16.95 7.25
CA GLU A 40 -9.61 16.95 5.92
C GLU A 40 -8.82 16.09 4.92
N THR A 41 -7.49 16.07 5.05
CA THR A 41 -6.63 15.20 4.25
C THR A 41 -6.87 13.72 4.60
N GLN A 42 -7.03 13.39 5.89
CA GLN A 42 -7.34 12.03 6.31
C GLN A 42 -8.74 11.58 5.89
N LYS A 43 -9.73 12.47 5.93
CA LYS A 43 -11.07 12.20 5.38
C LYS A 43 -11.02 11.84 3.90
N ARG A 44 -10.37 12.67 3.09
CA ARG A 44 -10.18 12.41 1.65
C ARG A 44 -9.49 11.07 1.40
N LYS A 45 -8.40 10.77 2.12
CA LYS A 45 -7.72 9.46 2.03
C LYS A 45 -8.66 8.31 2.41
N ASN A 46 -9.48 8.46 3.45
CA ASN A 46 -10.44 7.44 3.87
C ASN A 46 -11.52 7.19 2.81
N ASP A 47 -12.07 8.26 2.23
CA ASP A 47 -13.08 8.17 1.18
C ASP A 47 -12.53 7.54 -0.11
N GLU A 48 -11.29 7.88 -0.48
CA GLU A 48 -10.57 7.21 -1.57
C GLU A 48 -10.37 5.72 -1.30
N LEU A 49 -9.97 5.35 -0.08
CA LEU A 49 -9.80 3.96 0.32
C LEU A 49 -11.13 3.20 0.26
N ARG A 50 -12.23 3.79 0.74
CA ARG A 50 -13.57 3.19 0.63
C ARG A 50 -13.98 3.00 -0.82
N SER A 51 -13.75 3.98 -1.69
CA SER A 51 -14.03 3.88 -3.13
C SER A 51 -13.22 2.77 -3.79
N LYS A 52 -11.91 2.69 -3.50
CA LYS A 52 -11.04 1.63 -4.02
C LYS A 52 -11.46 0.25 -3.51
N ASN A 53 -11.76 0.13 -2.21
CA ASN A 53 -12.22 -1.12 -1.61
C ASN A 53 -13.56 -1.57 -2.19
N TRP A 54 -14.51 -0.65 -2.36
CA TRP A 54 -15.80 -0.92 -3.00
C TRP A 54 -15.62 -1.42 -4.45
N LYS A 55 -14.77 -0.77 -5.25
CA LYS A 55 -14.46 -1.23 -6.62
C LYS A 55 -13.81 -2.62 -6.64
N ALA A 56 -12.89 -2.89 -5.71
CA ALA A 56 -12.25 -4.20 -5.59
C ALA A 56 -13.27 -5.28 -5.22
N MET A 57 -14.16 -4.98 -4.27
CA MET A 57 -15.23 -5.88 -3.85
C MET A 57 -16.24 -6.11 -4.98
N GLU A 58 -16.59 -5.08 -5.75
CA GLU A 58 -17.47 -5.22 -6.92
C GLU A 58 -16.83 -6.08 -8.02
N ALA A 59 -15.53 -5.87 -8.30
CA ALA A 59 -14.79 -6.70 -9.24
C ALA A 59 -14.74 -8.16 -8.78
N LEU A 60 -14.43 -8.40 -7.51
CA LEU A 60 -14.41 -9.74 -6.92
C LEU A 60 -15.77 -10.43 -7.03
N SER A 61 -16.85 -9.72 -6.66
CA SER A 61 -18.22 -10.25 -6.75
C SER A 61 -18.61 -10.60 -8.19
N ARG A 62 -18.21 -9.78 -9.18
CA ARG A 62 -18.43 -10.10 -10.60
C ARG A 62 -17.68 -11.36 -11.03
N THR A 63 -16.42 -11.50 -10.62
CA THR A 63 -15.62 -12.70 -10.92
C THR A 63 -16.18 -13.95 -10.25
N GLU A 64 -16.61 -13.84 -8.98
CA GLU A 64 -17.22 -14.92 -8.22
C GLU A 64 -18.52 -15.39 -8.88
N LYS A 65 -19.42 -14.46 -9.23
CA LYS A 65 -20.66 -14.79 -9.92
C LYS A 65 -20.41 -15.45 -11.28
N THR A 66 -19.40 -14.97 -12.03
CA THR A 66 -19.02 -15.56 -13.31
C THR A 66 -18.49 -16.98 -13.14
N LEU A 67 -17.64 -17.21 -12.14
CA LEU A 67 -17.14 -18.55 -11.81
C LEU A 67 -18.27 -19.48 -11.36
N GLU A 68 -19.18 -19.00 -10.50
CA GLU A 68 -20.34 -19.78 -10.06
C GLU A 68 -21.21 -20.21 -11.25
N THR A 69 -21.45 -19.30 -12.22
CA THR A 69 -22.20 -19.65 -13.43
C THR A 69 -21.48 -20.68 -14.29
N LYS A 70 -20.15 -20.54 -14.47
CA LYS A 70 -19.35 -21.49 -15.25
C LYS A 70 -19.27 -22.87 -14.60
N VAL A 71 -19.19 -22.93 -13.26
CA VAL A 71 -19.21 -24.18 -12.52
C VAL A 71 -20.56 -24.88 -12.69
N LYS A 72 -21.68 -24.15 -12.56
CA LYS A 72 -23.02 -24.72 -12.79
C LYS A 72 -23.20 -25.20 -14.22
N GLU A 73 -22.74 -24.44 -15.20
CA GLU A 73 -22.79 -24.81 -16.62
C GLU A 73 -21.94 -26.05 -16.90
N SER A 74 -20.70 -26.08 -16.41
CA SER A 74 -19.79 -27.23 -16.54
C SER A 74 -20.40 -28.48 -15.90
N GLN A 75 -20.94 -28.38 -14.70
CA GLN A 75 -21.62 -29.50 -14.03
C GLN A 75 -22.79 -30.03 -14.86
N ARG A 76 -23.59 -29.14 -15.45
CA ARG A 76 -24.71 -29.53 -16.33
C ARG A 76 -24.22 -30.26 -17.57
N LEU A 77 -23.17 -29.74 -18.24
CA LEU A 77 -22.59 -30.36 -19.43
C LEU A 77 -21.97 -31.72 -19.13
N VAL A 78 -21.29 -31.86 -17.99
CA VAL A 78 -20.73 -33.14 -17.55
C VAL A 78 -21.84 -34.17 -17.32
N SER A 79 -22.90 -33.82 -16.57
CA SER A 79 -24.01 -34.77 -16.34
C SER A 79 -24.76 -35.12 -17.63
N GLU A 80 -24.94 -34.17 -18.56
CA GLU A 80 -25.57 -34.42 -19.86
C GLU A 80 -24.68 -35.32 -20.75
N ALA A 81 -23.37 -35.11 -20.75
CA ALA A 81 -22.41 -35.95 -21.46
C ALA A 81 -22.35 -37.37 -20.86
N GLU A 82 -22.31 -37.50 -19.52
CA GLU A 82 -22.33 -38.80 -18.82
C GLU A 82 -23.56 -39.63 -19.19
N GLU A 83 -24.76 -39.03 -19.15
CA GLU A 83 -26.00 -39.72 -19.54
C GLU A 83 -26.01 -40.07 -21.04
N SER A 84 -25.54 -39.17 -21.90
CA SER A 84 -25.45 -39.44 -23.35
C SER A 84 -24.49 -40.59 -23.65
N THR A 85 -23.29 -40.60 -23.05
CA THR A 85 -22.31 -41.68 -23.24
C THR A 85 -22.85 -42.99 -22.70
N LYS A 86 -23.47 -42.98 -21.52
CA LYS A 86 -24.09 -44.19 -20.94
C LYS A 86 -25.19 -44.74 -21.84
N HIS A 87 -26.03 -43.87 -22.42
CA HIS A 87 -27.06 -44.28 -23.36
C HIS A 87 -26.48 -44.86 -24.66
N GLU A 88 -25.46 -44.21 -25.24
CA GLU A 88 -24.81 -44.68 -26.46
C GLU A 88 -24.11 -46.04 -26.27
N GLU A 89 -23.41 -46.23 -25.15
CA GLU A 89 -22.76 -47.50 -24.81
C GLU A 89 -23.78 -48.62 -24.57
N ARG A 90 -24.92 -48.31 -23.93
CA ARG A 90 -26.02 -49.26 -23.76
C ARG A 90 -26.57 -49.72 -25.11
N GLU A 91 -26.83 -48.80 -26.03
CA GLU A 91 -27.34 -49.15 -27.37
C GLU A 91 -26.32 -49.84 -28.25
N ARG A 92 -25.04 -49.45 -28.20
CA ARG A 92 -23.96 -50.20 -28.87
C ARG A 92 -23.89 -51.64 -28.34
N THR A 93 -24.02 -51.82 -27.03
CA THR A 93 -24.03 -53.15 -26.42
C THR A 93 -25.23 -53.97 -26.88
N LYS A 94 -26.44 -53.38 -26.93
CA LYS A 94 -27.62 -54.08 -27.45
C LYS A 94 -27.43 -54.53 -28.89
N GLN A 95 -26.97 -53.63 -29.76
CA GLN A 95 -26.74 -53.91 -31.18
C GLN A 95 -25.67 -54.99 -31.39
N PHE A 96 -24.57 -54.92 -30.62
CA PHE A 96 -23.49 -55.89 -30.69
C PHE A 96 -23.95 -57.29 -30.29
N LEU A 97 -24.63 -57.42 -29.16
CA LEU A 97 -25.16 -58.69 -28.67
C LEU A 97 -26.18 -59.30 -29.65
N GLN A 98 -27.05 -58.48 -30.24
CA GLN A 98 -28.03 -58.96 -31.20
C GLN A 98 -27.41 -59.38 -32.54
N ARG A 99 -26.26 -58.81 -32.91
CA ARG A 99 -25.46 -59.26 -34.05
C ARG A 99 -24.76 -60.59 -33.78
N LEU A 100 -24.31 -60.83 -32.55
CA LEU A 100 -23.67 -62.09 -32.14
C LEU A 100 -24.68 -63.24 -32.00
N PHE A 101 -25.91 -62.94 -31.58
CA PHE A 101 -26.96 -63.95 -31.41
C PHE A 101 -28.23 -63.57 -32.19
N PRO A 102 -28.22 -63.65 -33.54
CA PRO A 102 -29.36 -63.25 -34.37
C PRO A 102 -30.63 -64.08 -34.12
N HIS A 103 -30.47 -65.26 -33.51
CA HIS A 103 -31.55 -66.20 -33.21
C HIS A 103 -32.30 -65.88 -31.90
N VAL A 104 -31.84 -64.90 -31.12
CA VAL A 104 -32.47 -64.46 -29.87
C VAL A 104 -33.43 -63.31 -30.16
N THR A 105 -34.70 -63.46 -29.80
CA THR A 105 -35.79 -62.56 -30.18
C THR A 105 -36.33 -61.74 -29.01
N VAL A 106 -35.51 -60.80 -28.52
CA VAL A 106 -35.92 -59.83 -27.48
C VAL A 106 -36.29 -58.46 -28.09
N ASP A 107 -37.34 -57.83 -27.55
CA ASP A 107 -37.77 -56.49 -27.94
C ASP A 107 -36.77 -55.40 -27.50
N ILE A 108 -36.07 -54.82 -28.47
CA ILE A 108 -34.99 -53.83 -28.32
C ILE A 108 -35.44 -52.55 -27.61
N LYS A 109 -36.74 -52.22 -27.69
CA LYS A 109 -37.30 -50.97 -27.16
C LYS A 109 -37.44 -50.96 -25.63
N GLN A 110 -37.22 -52.09 -24.98
CA GLN A 110 -37.27 -52.16 -23.52
C GLN A 110 -36.10 -51.41 -22.86
N ASP A 111 -36.28 -51.07 -21.58
CA ASP A 111 -35.20 -50.52 -20.75
C ASP A 111 -33.98 -51.46 -20.77
N TYR A 112 -32.77 -50.89 -20.74
CA TYR A 112 -31.53 -51.64 -20.94
C TYR A 112 -31.37 -52.80 -19.96
N ASP A 113 -31.66 -52.59 -18.68
CA ASP A 113 -31.42 -53.60 -17.65
C ASP A 113 -32.41 -54.77 -17.80
N VAL A 114 -33.68 -54.46 -18.07
CA VAL A 114 -34.74 -55.45 -18.33
C VAL A 114 -34.49 -56.21 -19.64
N TRP A 115 -34.04 -55.51 -20.68
CA TRP A 115 -33.69 -56.09 -21.97
C TRP A 115 -32.54 -57.09 -21.82
N LEU A 116 -31.48 -56.73 -21.07
CA LEU A 116 -30.29 -57.55 -20.90
C LEU A 116 -30.60 -58.86 -20.18
N GLU A 117 -31.44 -58.82 -19.14
CA GLU A 117 -31.86 -60.03 -18.42
C GLU A 117 -32.63 -61.01 -19.32
N GLN A 118 -33.58 -60.51 -20.12
CA GLN A 118 -34.35 -61.33 -21.07
C GLN A 118 -33.44 -61.90 -22.17
N PHE A 119 -32.51 -61.09 -22.68
CA PHE A 119 -31.55 -61.50 -23.69
C PHE A 119 -30.68 -62.66 -23.20
N VAL A 120 -30.16 -62.58 -21.97
CA VAL A 120 -29.35 -63.65 -21.36
C VAL A 120 -30.18 -64.93 -21.21
N MET A 121 -31.43 -64.84 -20.75
CA MET A 121 -32.30 -66.02 -20.61
C MET A 121 -32.53 -66.75 -21.94
N GLU A 122 -32.88 -66.01 -22.99
CA GLU A 122 -33.21 -66.56 -24.30
C GLU A 122 -31.95 -67.06 -25.05
N ALA A 123 -30.81 -66.38 -24.88
CA ALA A 123 -29.52 -66.84 -25.36
C ALA A 123 -29.08 -68.16 -24.69
N CYS A 124 -29.25 -68.29 -23.37
CA CYS A 124 -28.93 -69.52 -22.65
C CYS A 124 -29.81 -70.70 -23.09
N GLN A 125 -31.10 -70.47 -23.37
CA GLN A 125 -32.01 -71.50 -23.88
C GLN A 125 -31.61 -71.95 -25.30
N ASN A 126 -31.21 -71.01 -26.16
CA ASN A 126 -30.77 -71.31 -27.52
C ASN A 126 -29.41 -72.01 -27.57
N ALA A 127 -28.48 -71.66 -26.66
CA ALA A 127 -27.17 -72.31 -26.56
C ALA A 127 -27.25 -73.77 -26.10
N SER A 128 -28.27 -74.15 -25.32
CA SER A 128 -28.53 -75.54 -24.96
C SER A 128 -29.06 -76.42 -26.11
N ALA A 129 -29.42 -75.84 -27.26
CA ALA A 129 -29.97 -76.55 -28.42
C ALA A 129 -28.97 -76.75 -29.58
N SER A 130 -27.81 -76.09 -29.55
CA SER A 130 -26.87 -76.00 -30.68
C SER A 130 -25.44 -76.38 -30.30
N ALA A 131 -25.28 -77.39 -29.45
CA ALA A 131 -24.00 -78.01 -29.18
C ALA A 131 -23.67 -79.10 -30.22
N ASP A 132 -23.55 -78.74 -31.49
CA ASP A 132 -22.79 -79.59 -32.42
C ASP A 132 -22.36 -78.85 -33.70
N GLN A 133 -21.06 -78.93 -33.96
CA GLN A 133 -20.41 -78.80 -35.28
C GLN A 133 -20.29 -77.40 -35.91
N SER A 134 -19.13 -76.76 -35.71
CA SER A 134 -18.30 -76.09 -36.75
C SER A 134 -17.28 -75.13 -36.10
N GLY A 135 -16.48 -75.63 -35.15
CA GLY A 135 -15.61 -74.78 -34.32
C GLY A 135 -14.30 -74.34 -34.97
N ASP A 136 -13.77 -75.12 -35.93
CA ASP A 136 -12.33 -75.10 -36.19
C ASP A 136 -11.86 -73.93 -37.09
N ASN A 137 -12.63 -73.57 -38.13
CA ASN A 137 -12.28 -72.43 -38.99
C ASN A 137 -12.62 -71.06 -38.38
N VAL A 138 -13.73 -70.97 -37.63
CA VAL A 138 -14.15 -69.72 -36.96
C VAL A 138 -13.22 -69.39 -35.80
N LEU A 139 -12.71 -70.42 -35.11
CA LEU A 139 -11.72 -70.25 -34.04
C LEU A 139 -10.41 -69.65 -34.58
N GLY A 140 -9.93 -70.10 -35.76
CA GLY A 140 -8.72 -69.55 -36.38
C GLY A 140 -8.85 -68.07 -36.80
N GLU A 141 -9.99 -67.68 -37.36
CA GLU A 141 -10.26 -66.26 -37.69
C GLU A 141 -10.40 -65.39 -36.43
N LEU A 142 -11.05 -65.90 -35.38
CA LEU A 142 -11.15 -65.24 -34.08
C LEU A 142 -9.78 -65.10 -33.39
N GLU A 143 -8.93 -66.12 -33.46
CA GLU A 143 -7.55 -66.07 -32.95
C GLU A 143 -6.73 -65.01 -33.71
N GLN A 144 -6.87 -64.92 -35.03
CA GLN A 144 -6.18 -63.91 -35.83
C GLN A 144 -6.65 -62.49 -35.51
N GLN A 145 -7.96 -62.28 -35.34
CA GLN A 145 -8.52 -61.00 -34.92
C GLN A 145 -8.10 -60.62 -33.50
N ASN A 146 -8.06 -61.60 -32.59
CA ASN A 146 -7.60 -61.37 -31.21
C ASN A 146 -6.12 -60.97 -31.18
N CYS A 147 -5.27 -61.64 -31.98
CA CYS A 147 -3.88 -61.23 -32.17
C CYS A 147 -3.74 -59.80 -32.72
N GLN A 148 -4.56 -59.40 -33.71
CA GLN A 148 -4.56 -58.03 -34.23
C GLN A 148 -5.02 -57.00 -33.19
N LEU A 149 -6.09 -57.30 -32.45
CA LEU A 149 -6.59 -56.43 -31.37
C LEU A 149 -5.56 -56.31 -30.24
N GLN A 150 -4.89 -57.40 -29.86
CA GLN A 150 -3.79 -57.35 -28.91
C GLN A 150 -2.63 -56.50 -29.42
N ALA A 151 -2.25 -56.61 -30.69
CA ALA A 151 -1.21 -55.77 -31.28
C ALA A 151 -1.60 -54.27 -31.23
N MET A 152 -2.84 -53.94 -31.58
CA MET A 152 -3.36 -52.57 -31.48
C MET A 152 -3.39 -52.05 -30.04
N VAL A 153 -3.87 -52.85 -29.09
CA VAL A 153 -3.86 -52.48 -27.66
C VAL A 153 -2.44 -52.24 -27.18
N THR A 154 -1.49 -53.09 -27.58
CA THR A 154 -0.07 -52.92 -27.22
C THR A 154 0.48 -51.62 -27.82
N HIS A 155 0.15 -51.32 -29.08
CA HIS A 155 0.56 -50.08 -29.72
C HIS A 155 -0.01 -48.83 -29.03
N TYR A 156 -1.30 -48.82 -28.70
CA TYR A 156 -1.92 -47.71 -27.97
C TYR A 156 -1.34 -47.55 -26.56
N LYS A 157 -1.02 -48.65 -25.86
CA LYS A 157 -0.32 -48.59 -24.58
C LYS A 157 1.05 -47.92 -24.70
N THR A 158 1.80 -48.21 -25.77
CA THR A 158 3.07 -47.53 -26.05
C THR A 158 2.88 -46.04 -26.30
N ILE A 159 1.92 -45.65 -27.15
CA ILE A 159 1.63 -44.23 -27.41
C ILE A 159 1.26 -43.51 -26.10
N ILE A 160 0.41 -44.12 -25.26
CA ILE A 160 0.03 -43.54 -23.97
C ILE A 160 1.26 -43.34 -23.10
N ALA A 161 2.11 -44.35 -22.94
CA ALA A 161 3.34 -44.25 -22.16
C ALA A 161 4.28 -43.14 -22.66
N ASP A 162 4.46 -43.03 -23.99
CA ASP A 162 5.28 -41.98 -24.61
C ASP A 162 4.69 -40.59 -24.36
N THR A 163 3.35 -40.45 -24.44
CA THR A 163 2.67 -39.18 -24.19
C THR A 163 2.70 -38.80 -22.71
N GLU A 164 2.55 -39.76 -21.80
CA GLU A 164 2.68 -39.54 -20.36
C GLU A 164 4.11 -39.10 -20.00
N GLU A 165 5.14 -39.71 -20.61
CA GLU A 165 6.51 -39.28 -20.42
C GLU A 165 6.73 -37.84 -20.92
N MET A 166 6.20 -37.50 -22.10
CA MET A 166 6.30 -36.15 -22.65
C MET A 166 5.58 -35.12 -21.76
N LEU A 167 4.37 -35.43 -21.28
CA LEU A 167 3.62 -34.58 -20.36
C LEU A 167 4.36 -34.37 -19.05
N ASN A 168 4.94 -35.42 -18.47
CA ASN A 168 5.74 -35.31 -17.25
C ASN A 168 6.96 -34.41 -17.44
N ARG A 169 7.66 -34.52 -18.59
CA ARG A 169 8.78 -33.63 -18.92
C ARG A 169 8.35 -32.17 -19.07
N LEU A 170 7.22 -31.92 -19.75
CA LEU A 170 6.68 -30.58 -19.92
C LEU A 170 6.24 -29.98 -18.58
N GLN A 171 5.53 -30.74 -17.76
CA GLN A 171 5.13 -30.33 -16.42
C GLN A 171 6.36 -29.96 -15.58
N SER A 172 7.37 -30.83 -15.54
CA SER A 172 8.60 -30.54 -14.79
C SER A 172 9.30 -29.27 -15.29
N HIS A 173 9.31 -29.03 -16.60
CA HIS A 173 9.90 -27.83 -17.18
C HIS A 173 9.12 -26.57 -16.81
N VAL A 174 7.78 -26.62 -16.81
CA VAL A 174 6.92 -25.53 -16.37
C VAL A 174 7.14 -25.23 -14.89
N GLU A 175 7.12 -26.24 -14.03
CA GLU A 175 7.38 -26.08 -12.59
C GLU A 175 8.75 -25.45 -12.30
N GLN A 176 9.77 -25.84 -13.07
CA GLN A 176 11.11 -25.26 -12.97
C GLN A 176 11.12 -23.78 -13.39
N GLU A 177 10.46 -23.44 -14.50
CA GLU A 177 10.35 -22.06 -14.98
C GLU A 177 9.54 -21.20 -14.02
N GLU A 178 8.41 -21.69 -13.51
CA GLU A 178 7.60 -21.01 -12.49
C GLU A 178 8.43 -20.74 -11.23
N GLY A 179 9.21 -21.72 -10.77
CA GLY A 179 10.14 -21.55 -9.66
C GLY A 179 11.21 -20.48 -9.95
N ARG A 180 11.78 -20.48 -11.16
CA ARG A 180 12.77 -19.49 -11.61
C ARG A 180 12.18 -18.07 -11.63
N TRP A 181 10.99 -17.91 -12.20
CA TRP A 181 10.29 -16.63 -12.24
C TRP A 181 9.89 -16.16 -10.83
N GLY A 182 9.46 -17.07 -9.96
CA GLY A 182 9.17 -16.77 -8.56
C GLY A 182 10.39 -16.22 -7.81
N GLN A 183 11.55 -16.85 -7.96
CA GLN A 183 12.82 -16.36 -7.38
C GLN A 183 13.23 -15.00 -7.93
N GLN A 184 13.04 -14.78 -9.24
CA GLN A 184 13.36 -13.50 -9.88
C GLN A 184 12.45 -12.38 -9.36
N ILE A 185 11.15 -12.65 -9.21
CA ILE A 185 10.18 -11.69 -8.64
C ILE A 185 10.57 -11.36 -7.21
N GLN A 186 10.82 -12.37 -6.37
CA GLN A 186 11.22 -12.16 -4.97
C GLN A 186 12.49 -11.31 -4.87
N THR A 187 13.47 -11.56 -5.75
CA THR A 187 14.71 -10.77 -5.79
C THR A 187 14.42 -9.31 -6.16
N LEU A 188 13.63 -9.07 -7.22
CA LEU A 188 13.26 -7.72 -7.64
C LEU A 188 12.44 -6.98 -6.59
N GLU A 189 11.52 -7.66 -5.90
CA GLU A 189 10.76 -7.09 -4.79
C GLU A 189 11.69 -6.66 -3.65
N SER A 190 12.66 -7.50 -3.28
CA SER A 190 13.63 -7.15 -2.23
C SER A 190 14.51 -5.95 -2.60
N GLN A 191 14.95 -5.86 -3.86
CA GLN A 191 15.72 -4.73 -4.37
C GLN A 191 14.88 -3.45 -4.41
N LEU A 192 13.63 -3.55 -4.83
CA LEU A 192 12.71 -2.42 -4.90
C LEU A 192 12.40 -1.87 -3.51
N GLU A 193 12.26 -2.73 -2.51
CA GLU A 193 12.09 -2.32 -1.12
C GLU A 193 13.35 -1.65 -0.56
N ALA A 194 14.55 -2.18 -0.87
CA ALA A 194 15.81 -1.56 -0.49
C ALA A 194 15.96 -0.14 -1.09
N VAL A 195 15.61 0.04 -2.37
CA VAL A 195 15.65 1.35 -3.04
C VAL A 195 14.62 2.32 -2.46
N ARG A 196 13.42 1.84 -2.08
CA ARG A 196 12.42 2.67 -1.41
C ARG A 196 12.91 3.17 -0.06
N LEU A 197 13.54 2.31 0.73
CA LEU A 197 14.11 2.68 2.02
C LEU A 197 15.25 3.71 1.84
N GLU A 198 16.11 3.52 0.83
CA GLU A 198 17.17 4.47 0.52
C GLU A 198 16.61 5.83 0.09
N ARG A 199 15.57 5.85 -0.76
CA ARG A 199 14.87 7.07 -1.15
C ARG A 199 14.32 7.80 0.07
N ASP A 200 13.61 7.10 0.96
CA ASP A 200 12.98 7.72 2.14
C ASP A 200 14.04 8.36 3.05
N ARG A 201 15.17 7.66 3.23
CA ARG A 201 16.32 8.20 3.98
C ARG A 201 16.94 9.43 3.29
N LEU A 202 17.03 9.43 1.97
CA LEU A 202 17.54 10.58 1.22
C LEU A 202 16.59 11.78 1.29
N GLU A 203 15.28 11.53 1.30
CA GLU A 203 14.24 12.56 1.47
C GLU A 203 14.34 13.20 2.87
N GLU A 204 14.44 12.38 3.92
CA GLU A 204 14.67 12.87 5.29
C GLU A 204 15.97 13.70 5.40
N ASN A 205 17.06 13.23 4.80
CA ASN A 205 18.33 13.97 4.77
C ASN A 205 18.20 15.31 4.03
N SER A 206 17.43 15.35 2.94
CA SER A 206 17.15 16.56 2.17
C SER A 206 16.36 17.56 3.03
N GLU A 207 15.30 17.11 3.71
CA GLU A 207 14.53 17.95 4.63
C GLU A 207 15.42 18.51 5.74
N LEU A 208 16.26 17.67 6.36
CA LEU A 208 17.20 18.12 7.39
C LEU A 208 18.19 19.17 6.87
N ALA A 209 18.68 19.01 5.63
CA ALA A 209 19.56 19.99 4.99
C ALA A 209 18.86 21.35 4.80
N THR A 210 17.59 21.35 4.37
CA THR A 210 16.81 22.60 4.25
C THR A 210 16.57 23.28 5.59
N GLN A 211 16.31 22.50 6.65
CA GLN A 211 16.17 23.02 8.01
C GLN A 211 17.48 23.65 8.50
N LEU A 212 18.62 22.98 8.26
CA LEU A 212 19.94 23.49 8.62
C LEU A 212 20.26 24.80 7.88
N GLU A 213 19.91 24.90 6.59
CA GLU A 213 20.08 26.13 5.81
C GLU A 213 19.23 27.28 6.36
N SER A 214 17.98 27.02 6.73
CA SER A 214 17.10 28.00 7.39
C SER A 214 17.63 28.46 8.76
N ALA A 215 18.23 27.55 9.54
CA ALA A 215 18.85 27.89 10.81
C ALA A 215 20.11 28.76 10.61
N LEU A 216 20.89 28.47 9.56
CA LEU A 216 22.07 29.24 9.19
C LEU A 216 21.72 30.66 8.76
N THR A 217 20.67 30.86 7.96
CA THR A 217 20.22 32.20 7.56
C THR A 217 19.76 33.00 8.77
N ARG A 218 18.95 32.40 9.65
CA ARG A 218 18.53 33.03 10.92
C ARG A 218 19.72 33.40 11.81
N ASN A 219 20.74 32.54 11.88
CA ASN A 219 21.94 32.83 12.67
C ASN A 219 22.73 34.02 12.09
N LYS A 220 22.82 34.11 10.75
CA LYS A 220 23.43 35.27 10.08
C LYS A 220 22.68 36.57 10.38
N GLU A 221 21.34 36.55 10.34
CA GLU A 221 20.50 37.69 10.70
C GLU A 221 20.71 38.13 12.16
N LEU A 222 20.71 37.17 13.10
CA LEU A 222 20.99 37.43 14.50
C LEU A 222 22.39 38.02 14.72
N SER A 223 23.40 37.52 13.99
CA SER A 223 24.76 38.06 14.03
C SER A 223 24.82 39.51 13.52
N HIS A 224 24.07 39.82 12.45
CA HIS A 224 23.98 41.18 11.93
C HIS A 224 23.31 42.12 12.94
N GLU A 225 22.19 41.71 13.54
CA GLU A 225 21.52 42.48 14.60
C GLU A 225 22.43 42.67 15.82
N MET A 226 23.16 41.64 16.23
CA MET A 226 24.10 41.75 17.34
C MET A 226 25.21 42.77 17.05
N THR A 227 25.73 42.80 15.83
CA THR A 227 26.71 43.80 15.39
C THR A 227 26.11 45.21 15.41
N ARG A 228 24.86 45.37 14.96
CA ARG A 228 24.13 46.65 14.99
C ARG A 228 23.91 47.15 16.42
N LEU A 229 23.47 46.27 17.31
CA LEU A 229 23.28 46.58 18.73
C LEU A 229 24.59 46.96 19.41
N GLN A 230 25.69 46.25 19.13
CA GLN A 230 27.02 46.62 19.62
C GLN A 230 27.45 48.02 19.16
N ALA A 231 27.17 48.38 17.91
CA ALA A 231 27.46 49.72 17.40
C ALA A 231 26.64 50.80 18.14
N LEU A 232 25.35 50.55 18.39
CA LEU A 232 24.50 51.46 19.16
C LEU A 232 24.97 51.62 20.61
N ILE A 233 25.38 50.53 21.26
CA ILE A 233 25.95 50.57 22.61
C ILE A 233 27.20 51.46 22.63
N ARG A 234 28.12 51.29 21.69
CA ARG A 234 29.33 52.14 21.60
C ARG A 234 29.01 53.62 21.40
N ILE A 235 28.00 53.93 20.58
CA ILE A 235 27.55 55.33 20.39
C ILE A 235 26.99 55.87 21.71
N GLY A 236 26.16 55.09 22.41
CA GLY A 236 25.61 55.44 23.72
C GLY A 236 26.72 55.67 24.76
N GLU A 237 27.68 54.75 24.86
CA GLU A 237 28.84 54.88 25.76
C GLU A 237 29.64 56.16 25.50
N LYS A 238 29.90 56.47 24.22
CA LYS A 238 30.59 57.72 23.84
C LYS A 238 29.76 58.95 24.23
N SER A 239 28.45 58.95 23.94
CA SER A 239 27.58 60.07 24.30
C SER A 239 27.51 60.29 25.81
N VAL A 240 27.50 59.23 26.61
CA VAL A 240 27.52 59.33 28.08
C VAL A 240 28.87 59.89 28.55
N SER A 241 29.99 59.43 27.97
CA SER A 241 31.31 59.98 28.27
C SER A 241 31.38 61.48 27.97
N ASP A 242 30.93 61.91 26.79
CA ASP A 242 30.90 63.33 26.40
C ASP A 242 30.03 64.17 27.36
N GLN A 243 28.89 63.63 27.81
CA GLN A 243 28.03 64.29 28.80
C GLN A 243 28.68 64.39 30.19
N VAL A 244 29.41 63.37 30.62
CA VAL A 244 30.17 63.39 31.88
C VAL A 244 31.25 64.47 31.83
N ASP A 245 31.99 64.57 30.73
CA ASP A 245 33.03 65.59 30.53
C ASP A 245 32.43 67.00 30.54
N GLN A 246 31.31 67.22 29.85
CA GLN A 246 30.56 68.49 29.89
C GLN A 246 30.09 68.84 31.32
N THR A 247 29.58 67.85 32.06
CA THR A 247 29.12 68.05 33.44
C THR A 247 30.27 68.41 34.37
N LEU A 248 31.45 67.82 34.16
CA LEU A 248 32.67 68.17 34.89
C LEU A 248 33.12 69.61 34.59
N GLN A 249 33.14 70.01 33.32
CA GLN A 249 33.46 71.38 32.91
C GLN A 249 32.49 72.40 33.53
N LEU A 250 31.18 72.17 33.41
CA LEU A 250 30.16 73.06 34.02
C LEU A 250 30.28 73.12 35.55
N LYS A 251 30.68 72.02 36.20
CA LYS A 251 30.92 72.00 37.65
C LYS A 251 32.15 72.83 38.03
N GLU A 252 33.23 72.77 37.24
CA GLU A 252 34.42 73.60 37.44
C GLU A 252 34.12 75.08 37.24
N GLU A 253 33.37 75.43 36.19
CA GLU A 253 32.87 76.80 35.97
C GLU A 253 32.01 77.29 37.14
N LEU A 254 31.11 76.46 37.67
CA LEU A 254 30.31 76.81 38.86
C LEU A 254 31.18 77.06 40.11
N GLU A 255 32.22 76.26 40.34
CA GLU A 255 33.12 76.46 41.48
C GLU A 255 33.99 77.71 41.32
N THR A 256 34.47 78.02 40.11
CA THR A 256 35.16 79.30 39.85
C THR A 256 34.24 80.52 40.05
N LEU A 257 32.98 80.44 39.61
CA LEU A 257 31.98 81.50 39.85
C LEU A 257 31.65 81.65 41.34
N LYS A 258 31.52 80.55 42.09
CA LYS A 258 31.36 80.58 43.55
C LYS A 258 32.56 81.20 44.25
N ALA A 259 33.78 80.87 43.83
CA ALA A 259 35.00 81.47 44.37
C ALA A 259 35.03 82.99 44.08
N GLY A 260 34.62 83.41 42.88
CA GLY A 260 34.51 84.82 42.49
C GLY A 260 33.46 85.60 43.29
N THR A 261 32.28 85.00 43.55
CA THR A 261 31.23 85.62 44.38
C THR A 261 31.61 85.67 45.87
N LYS A 262 32.35 84.69 46.39
CA LYS A 262 32.92 84.74 47.74
C LYS A 262 33.94 85.89 47.90
N ASN A 263 34.68 86.22 46.84
CA ASN A 263 35.60 87.37 46.83
C ASN A 263 34.89 88.72 46.65
N GLY A 264 33.75 88.76 45.93
CA GLY A 264 32.91 89.96 45.80
C GLY A 264 32.11 90.31 47.07
N LEU A 265 31.72 89.32 47.86
CA LEU A 265 31.04 89.56 49.15
C LEU A 265 31.98 90.09 50.25
N SER A 266 33.30 89.96 50.10
CA SER A 266 34.28 90.62 50.98
C SER A 266 34.50 92.10 50.65
N THR A 267 33.87 92.65 49.59
CA THR A 267 34.05 94.07 49.19
C THR A 267 32.82 94.94 49.43
N VAL A 268 31.76 94.41 50.03
CA VAL A 268 30.55 95.16 50.42
C VAL A 268 30.38 95.07 51.93
N ASP A 269 31.41 95.53 52.66
CA ASP A 269 31.26 96.02 54.03
C ASP A 269 32.40 97.01 54.33
N VAL A 270 32.24 98.26 53.88
CA VAL A 270 32.65 99.44 54.65
C VAL A 270 31.69 100.56 54.24
N GLY A 271 30.72 100.84 55.12
CA GLY A 271 29.95 102.06 55.06
C GLY A 271 30.80 103.30 55.31
N SER A 272 30.22 104.45 54.93
CA SER A 272 30.17 105.68 55.74
C SER A 272 31.45 106.13 56.44
N ASP A 273 32.02 107.26 56.01
CA ASP A 273 31.94 108.50 56.82
C ASP A 273 32.74 109.68 56.21
N THR A 274 32.11 110.86 56.22
CA THR A 274 32.68 112.23 56.33
C THR A 274 33.65 112.69 55.22
N ASN A 275 33.49 113.84 54.57
CA ASN A 275 33.17 115.20 55.04
C ASN A 275 32.81 116.07 53.81
#